data_AF-T1AXA9-F1
#
_entry.id   AF-T1AXA9-F1
#
_cell.length_a   1.000
_cell.length_b   1.000
_cell.length_c   1.000
_cell.angle_alpha   90.00
_cell.angle_beta   90.00
_cell.angle_gamma   90.00
#
_symmetry.space_group_name_H-M   'P 1'
#
loop_
_entity.id
_entity.type
_entity.pdbx_description
1 polymer ?
#
loop_
_entity_poly.entity_id
_entity_poly.type
_entity_poly.pdbx_seq_one_letter_code
_entity_poly.pdbx_strand_id
1 'polypeptide(L)' 'SGYGIYEASAGHVALAALEPHFWRRLLTLLAVDGSRESLESAFTRRTALEWEEWARAHDLPLVAVRQSPSTAS' A
#
# COMPACT_ATOMS: atom_id res chain seq x y z
N SER A 1 9.92 4.88 6.11
CA SER A 1 8.79 5.30 6.97
C SER A 1 7.53 4.59 6.52
N GLY A 2 6.66 4.15 7.43
CA GLY A 2 5.36 3.52 7.11
C GLY A 2 4.29 4.46 6.56
N TYR A 3 4.69 5.59 5.97
CA TYR A 3 3.79 6.58 5.41
C TYR A 3 4.30 7.00 4.02
N GLY A 4 3.43 6.91 3.01
CA GLY A 4 3.78 7.32 1.66
C GLY A 4 2.88 6.71 0.60
N ILE A 5 3.08 7.17 -0.64
CA ILE A 5 2.45 6.62 -1.84
C ILE A 5 3.46 5.76 -2.60
N TYR A 6 3.00 4.60 -3.06
CA TYR A 6 3.78 3.59 -3.77
C TYR A 6 3.08 3.20 -5.06
N GLU A 7 3.85 2.93 -6.11
CA GLU A 7 3.32 2.32 -7.33
C GLU A 7 2.89 0.88 -7.07
N ALA A 8 1.76 0.50 -7.66
CA ALA A 8 1.28 -0.87 -7.74
C ALA A 8 1.42 -1.39 -9.17
N SER A 9 1.08 -2.65 -9.45
CA SER A 9 1.10 -3.16 -10.84
C SER A 9 0.14 -2.38 -11.75
N ALA A 10 -0.93 -1.86 -11.16
CA ALA A 10 -1.83 -0.90 -11.78
C ALA A 10 -2.34 0.07 -10.70
N GLY A 11 -2.15 1.38 -10.94
CA GLY A 11 -2.51 2.44 -10.01
C GLY A 11 -1.48 2.64 -8.89
N HIS A 12 -1.92 3.29 -7.81
CA HIS A 12 -1.07 3.62 -6.66
C HIS A 12 -1.76 3.25 -5.35
N VAL A 13 -0.97 2.93 -4.33
CA VAL A 13 -1.46 2.70 -2.96
C VAL A 13 -0.90 3.75 -2.01
N ALA A 14 -1.73 4.22 -1.09
CA ALA A 14 -1.30 5.04 0.03
C ALA A 14 -1.19 4.16 1.28
N LEU A 15 0.00 4.10 1.86
CA LEU A 15 0.29 3.42 3.13
C LEU A 15 0.32 4.46 4.25
N ALA A 16 -0.38 4.19 5.36
CA ALA A 16 -0.40 5.03 6.55
C ALA A 16 -0.21 4.22 7.85
N ALA A 17 0.77 3.31 7.86
CA ALA A 17 1.15 2.51 9.03
C ALA A 17 2.11 3.29 9.96
N LEU A 18 1.60 4.37 10.58
CA LEU A 18 2.36 5.20 11.53
C LEU A 18 2.50 4.50 12.89
N GLU A 19 1.50 3.70 13.28
CA GLU A 19 1.51 2.95 14.52
C GLU A 19 2.41 1.70 14.40
N PRO A 20 3.27 1.42 15.41
CA PRO A 20 4.25 0.33 15.33
C PRO A 20 3.65 -1.06 15.07
N HIS A 21 2.42 -1.30 15.53
CA HIS A 21 1.77 -2.60 15.35
C HIS A 21 1.34 -2.83 13.89
N PHE A 22 0.83 -1.81 13.19
CA PHE A 22 0.53 -1.90 11.77
C PHE A 22 1.80 -2.05 10.95
N TRP A 23 2.84 -1.28 11.27
CA TRP A 23 4.12 -1.39 10.57
C TRP A 23 4.72 -2.79 10.69
N ARG A 24 4.83 -3.32 11.91
CA ARG A 24 5.34 -4.68 12.14
C ARG A 24 4.51 -5.74 11.41
N ARG A 25 3.18 -5.65 11.48
CA ARG A 25 2.28 -6.58 10.78
C ARG A 25 2.50 -6.54 9.27
N LEU A 26 2.60 -5.36 8.68
CA LEU A 26 2.88 -5.18 7.25
C LEU A 26 4.19 -5.87 6.86
N LEU A 27 5.29 -5.59 7.58
CA LEU A 27 6.60 -6.18 7.27
C LEU A 27 6.58 -7.72 7.36
N THR A 28 5.93 -8.26 8.38
CA THR A 28 5.77 -9.71 8.55
C THR A 28 4.96 -10.33 7.41
N LEU A 29 3.82 -9.73 7.05
CA LEU A 29 2.94 -10.27 6.02
C LEU A 29 3.53 -10.17 4.61
N LEU A 30 4.32 -9.11 4.33
CA LEU A 30 4.99 -8.93 3.05
C LEU A 30 6.34 -9.65 2.96
N ALA A 31 6.87 -10.13 4.09
CA ALA A 31 8.22 -10.70 4.22
C ALA A 31 9.31 -9.75 3.69
N VAL A 32 9.28 -8.49 4.14
CA VAL A 32 10.23 -7.43 3.74
C VAL A 32 10.88 -6.75 4.94
N ASP A 33 12.02 -6.10 4.71
CA ASP A 33 12.82 -5.43 5.74
C ASP A 33 12.32 -4.02 6.12
N GLY A 34 11.37 -3.47 5.34
CA GLY A 34 10.80 -2.14 5.55
C GLY A 34 11.61 -1.00 4.96
N SER A 35 12.66 -1.29 4.20
CA SER A 35 13.29 -0.32 3.30
C SER A 35 12.29 0.18 2.25
N ARG A 36 12.55 1.36 1.70
CA ARG A 36 11.72 1.94 0.63
C ARG A 36 11.66 1.00 -0.58
N GLU A 37 12.82 0.49 -0.98
CA GLU A 37 12.99 -0.40 -2.13
C GLU A 37 12.23 -1.73 -1.94
N SER A 38 12.29 -2.33 -0.74
CA SER A 38 11.58 -3.60 -0.51
C SER A 38 10.06 -3.43 -0.51
N LEU A 39 9.55 -2.28 -0.04
CA LEU A 39 8.14 -1.94 -0.15
C LEU A 39 7.73 -1.67 -1.60
N GLU A 40 8.51 -0.89 -2.35
CA GLU A 40 8.25 -0.62 -3.78
C GLU A 40 8.22 -1.94 -4.57
N SER A 41 9.20 -2.82 -4.36
CA SER A 41 9.23 -4.15 -4.98
C SER A 41 8.03 -5.03 -4.57
N ALA A 42 7.57 -4.92 -3.32
CA ALA A 42 6.40 -5.67 -2.86
C ALA A 42 5.11 -5.18 -3.52
N PHE A 43 4.89 -3.86 -3.57
CA PHE A 43 3.62 -3.30 -4.04
C PHE A 43 3.41 -3.46 -5.55
N THR A 44 4.45 -3.67 -6.36
CA THR A 44 4.27 -3.98 -7.80
C THR A 44 3.68 -5.37 -8.08
N ARG A 45 3.50 -6.24 -7.08
CA ARG A 45 3.01 -7.62 -7.28
C ARG A 45 1.51 -7.75 -7.49
N ARG A 46 0.74 -6.71 -7.16
CA ARG A 46 -0.74 -6.68 -7.27
C ARG A 46 -1.19 -5.29 -7.67
N THR A 47 -2.41 -5.19 -8.18
CA THR A 47 -3.05 -3.90 -8.47
C THR A 47 -3.37 -3.16 -7.17
N ALA A 48 -3.57 -1.84 -7.25
CA ALA A 48 -3.92 -1.04 -6.08
C ALA A 48 -5.22 -1.52 -5.41
N LEU A 49 -6.20 -1.98 -6.19
CA LEU A 49 -7.48 -2.48 -5.68
C LEU A 49 -7.33 -3.82 -4.94
N GLU A 50 -6.53 -4.74 -5.48
CA GLU A 50 -6.21 -6.01 -4.81
C GLU A 50 -5.42 -5.77 -3.50
N TRP A 51 -4.54 -4.78 -3.47
CA TRP A 51 -3.85 -4.39 -2.25
C TRP A 51 -4.78 -3.82 -1.19
N GLU A 52 -5.73 -2.96 -1.57
CA GLU A 52 -6.74 -2.42 -0.65
C GLU A 52 -7.65 -3.54 -0.09
N GLU A 53 -8.02 -4.51 -0.92
CA GLU A 53 -8.78 -5.68 -0.44
C GLU A 53 -7.97 -6.56 0.52
N TRP A 54 -6.73 -6.86 0.15
CA TRP A 54 -5.82 -7.60 1.00
C TRP A 54 -5.58 -6.88 2.33
N ALA A 55 -5.38 -5.56 2.29
CA ALA A 55 -5.17 -4.76 3.49
C ALA A 55 -6.38 -4.79 4.43
N ARG A 56 -7.61 -4.75 3.88
CA ARG A 56 -8.84 -4.91 4.66
C ARG A 56 -8.92 -6.27 5.34
N ALA A 57 -8.56 -7.35 4.63
CA ALA A 57 -8.55 -8.69 5.19
C ALA A 57 -7.50 -8.87 6.30
N HIS A 58 -6.42 -8.09 6.26
CA HIS A 58 -5.32 -8.13 7.23
C HIS A 58 -5.33 -6.99 8.25
N ASP A 59 -6.36 -6.13 8.23
CA ASP A 59 -6.51 -4.98 9.12
C ASP A 59 -5.24 -4.09 9.08
N LEU A 60 -4.97 -3.55 7.89
CA LEU A 60 -3.85 -2.66 7.59
C LEU A 60 -4.31 -1.34 6.97
N PRO A 61 -3.68 -0.20 7.32
CA PRO A 61 -3.97 1.12 6.74
C PRO A 61 -3.28 1.29 5.38
N LEU A 62 -3.75 0.56 4.37
CA LEU A 62 -3.28 0.61 2.99
C LEU A 62 -4.48 0.68 2.04
N VAL A 63 -4.57 1.76 1.26
CA VAL A 63 -5.73 2.06 0.41
C VAL A 63 -5.34 2.38 -1.03
N ALA A 64 -6.24 2.11 -1.97
CA ALA A 64 -6.04 2.46 -3.37
C ALA A 64 -6.25 3.97 -3.56
N VAL A 65 -5.27 4.65 -4.18
CA VAL A 65 -5.42 6.06 -4.52
C VAL A 65 -6.43 6.18 -5.66
N ARG A 66 -7.52 6.91 -5.41
CA ARG A 66 -8.56 7.17 -6.41
C ARG A 66 -8.24 8.47 -7.15
N GLN A 67 -8.24 8.42 -8.48
CA GLN A 67 -8.24 9.64 -9.27
C GLN A 67 -9.64 10.23 -9.22
N SER A 68 -9.75 11.52 -8.93
CA SER A 68 -11.00 12.23 -9.18
C SER A 68 -11.29 12.16 -10.68
N PRO A 69 -12.53 11.83 -11.10
CA PRO A 69 -12.88 11.96 -12.51
C PRO A 69 -12.59 13.40 -12.93
N SER A 70 -11.78 13.56 -13.97
CA SER A 70 -11.62 14.85 -14.63
C SER A 70 -13.00 15.26 -15.13
N THR A 71 -13.57 16.32 -14.57
CA THR A 71 -14.72 16.98 -15.17
C THR A 71 -14.23 17.61 -16.47
N ALA A 72 -14.40 16.90 -17.59
CA ALA A 72 -14.23 17.51 -18.90
C ALA A 72 -15.38 18.51 -19.09
N SER A 73 -15.04 19.79 -19.16
CA SER A 73 -15.94 20.88 -19.56
C SER A 73 -16.29 20.82 -21.03
#